data_AF-A0A916RW30-F1
#
_entry.id   AF-A0A916RW30-F1
#
_cell.length_a   1.000
_cell.length_b   1.000
_cell.length_c   1.000
_cell.angle_alpha   90.00
_cell.angle_beta   90.00
_cell.angle_gamma   90.00
#
_symmetry.space_group_name_H-M   'P 1'
#
loop_
_entity.id
_entity.type
_entity.pdbx_description
1 polymer ?
#
loop_
_entity_poly.entity_id
_entity_poly.type
_entity_poly.pdbx_seq_one_letter_code
_entity_poly.pdbx_strand_id
1 'polypeptide(L)' 'MGHVFLFLLGFGLAVAGGVTLISYMNFLPAGISWAEYFLFVSGRIECYFFPIGLLIMAIVIYTFPNRL' A
#
# COMPACT_ATOMS: atom_id res chain seq x y z
N MET A 1 23.66 3.00 -2.97
CA MET A 1 23.21 2.17 -1.82
C MET A 1 21.91 2.68 -1.18
N GLY A 2 21.68 4.00 -1.04
CA GLY A 2 20.45 4.53 -0.43
C GLY A 2 19.12 4.19 -1.14
N HIS A 3 19.14 3.89 -2.44
CA HIS A 3 17.93 3.54 -3.20
C HIS A 3 17.33 2.19 -2.79
N VAL A 4 18.16 1.21 -2.42
CA VAL A 4 17.69 -0.08 -1.89
C VAL A 4 17.00 0.13 -0.55
N PHE A 5 17.54 1.02 0.29
CA PHE A 5 16.90 1.39 1.56
C PHE A 5 15.55 2.09 1.35
N LEU A 6 15.47 3.02 0.39
CA LEU A 6 14.19 3.67 0.02
C LEU A 6 13.17 2.68 -0.54
N PHE A 7 13.62 1.71 -1.35
CA PHE A 7 12.76 0.64 -1.84
C PHE A 7 12.22 -0.22 -0.70
N LEU A 8 13.09 -0.65 0.23
CA LEU A 8 12.71 -1.44 1.40
C LEU A 8 11.77 -0.66 2.35
N LEU A 9 11.94 0.65 2.45
CA LEU A 9 11.02 1.52 3.19
C LEU A 9 9.63 1.53 2.54
N GLY A 10 9.57 1.72 1.22
CA GLY A 10 8.32 1.64 0.46
C GLY A 10 7.67 0.26 0.57
N PHE A 11 8.46 -0.80 0.55
CA PHE A 11 8.00 -2.18 0.74
C PHE A 11 7.39 -2.38 2.14
N GLY A 12 8.06 -1.93 3.21
CA GLY A 12 7.53 -2.04 4.57
C GLY A 12 6.21 -1.31 4.76
N LEU A 13 6.08 -0.11 4.21
CA LEU A 13 4.83 0.67 4.20
C LEU A 13 3.72 -0.05 3.42
N ALA A 14 4.06 -0.61 2.25
CA ALA A 14 3.10 -1.36 1.44
C ALA A 14 2.62 -2.64 2.17
N VAL A 15 3.52 -3.38 2.82
CA VAL A 15 3.14 -4.58 3.59
C VAL A 15 2.24 -4.21 4.77
N ALA A 16 2.58 -3.16 5.54
CA ALA A 16 1.76 -2.71 6.67
C ALA A 16 0.35 -2.31 6.23
N GLY A 17 0.22 -1.52 5.15
CA GLY A 17 -1.08 -1.13 4.60
C GLY A 17 -1.83 -2.28 3.91
N GLY A 18 -1.11 -3.25 3.33
CA GLY A 18 -1.71 -4.42 2.71
C GLY A 18 -2.31 -5.38 3.73
N VAL A 19 -1.63 -5.62 4.85
CA VAL A 19 -2.14 -6.47 5.95
C VAL A 19 -3.40 -5.86 6.56
N THR A 20 -3.45 -4.54 6.76
CA THR A 20 -4.66 -3.87 7.29
C THR A 20 -5.83 -3.96 6.31
N LEU A 21 -5.56 -3.81 5.00
CA LEU A 21 -6.57 -3.99 3.96
C LEU A 21 -7.16 -5.42 3.97
N ILE A 22 -6.30 -6.44 4.03
CA ILE A 22 -6.73 -7.84 4.11
C ILE A 22 -7.50 -8.10 5.42
N SER A 23 -7.07 -7.52 6.55
CA SER A 23 -7.79 -7.64 7.82
C SER A 23 -9.22 -7.10 7.74
N TYR A 24 -9.42 -5.98 7.04
CA TYR A 24 -10.75 -5.39 6.85
C TYR A 24 -11.60 -6.14 5.81
N MET A 25 -11.02 -7.00 4.96
CA MET A 25 -11.82 -7.86 4.07
C MET A 25 -12.75 -8.81 4.85
N ASN A 26 -12.47 -9.08 6.13
CA ASN A 26 -13.37 -9.85 6.99
C ASN A 26 -14.77 -9.23 7.12
N PHE A 27 -14.96 -7.95 6.79
CA PHE A 27 -16.28 -7.35 6.79
C PHE A 27 -17.15 -7.79 5.60
N LEU A 28 -16.57 -8.17 4.45
CA LEU A 28 -17.34 -8.65 3.30
C LEU A 28 -18.24 -9.85 3.63
N PRO A 29 -17.73 -10.95 4.22
CA PRO A 29 -18.59 -12.05 4.64
C PRO A 29 -19.51 -11.67 5.82
N ALA A 30 -19.23 -10.58 6.54
CA ALA A 30 -20.12 -10.04 7.57
C ALA A 30 -21.33 -9.28 6.98
N GLY A 31 -21.41 -9.15 5.65
CA GLY A 31 -22.59 -8.65 4.93
C GLY A 31 -22.46 -7.24 4.37
N ILE A 32 -21.28 -6.60 4.42
CA ILE A 32 -21.10 -5.30 3.74
C ILE A 32 -20.89 -5.48 2.24
N SER A 33 -21.37 -4.52 1.46
CA SER A 33 -21.11 -4.47 0.03
C SER A 33 -19.67 -4.05 -0.28
N TRP A 34 -19.17 -4.39 -1.48
CA TRP A 34 -17.85 -3.94 -1.95
C TRP A 34 -17.72 -2.40 -1.94
N ALA A 35 -18.80 -1.66 -2.25
CA ALA A 35 -18.79 -0.20 -2.24
C ALA A 35 -18.59 0.36 -0.82
N GLU A 36 -19.29 -0.20 0.17
CA GLU A 36 -19.15 0.17 1.57
C GLU A 36 -17.77 -0.20 2.12
N TYR A 37 -17.22 -1.33 1.68
CA TYR A 37 -15.86 -1.73 2.03
C TYR A 37 -14.83 -0.68 1.57
N PHE A 38 -14.88 -0.27 0.30
CA PHE A 38 -13.95 0.74 -0.20
C PHE A 38 -14.17 2.10 0.46
N LEU A 39 -15.42 2.49 0.75
CA LEU A 39 -15.71 3.70 1.52
C LEU A 39 -15.09 3.64 2.92
N PHE A 40 -15.23 2.50 3.61
CA PHE A 40 -14.68 2.27 4.94
C PHE A 40 -13.15 2.31 4.96
N VAL A 41 -12.52 1.59 4.04
CA VAL A 41 -11.06 1.56 3.86
C VAL A 41 -10.52 2.95 3.52
N SER A 42 -11.21 3.70 2.67
CA SER A 42 -10.83 5.07 2.29
C SER A 42 -10.92 6.08 3.43
N GLY A 43 -11.68 5.79 4.49
CA GLY A 43 -11.80 6.63 5.69
C GLY A 43 -10.74 6.35 6.76
N ARG A 44 -9.79 5.43 6.50
CA ARG A 44 -8.76 5.02 7.46
C ARG A 44 -7.37 5.37 6.94
N ILE A 45 -6.62 6.10 7.77
CA ILE A 45 -5.28 6.59 7.43
C ILE A 45 -4.31 5.41 7.20
N GLU A 46 -4.52 4.31 7.93
CA GLU A 46 -3.69 3.10 7.88
C GLU A 46 -3.66 2.46 6.48
N CYS A 47 -4.76 2.55 5.74
CA CYS A 47 -4.88 1.97 4.41
C CYS A 47 -4.18 2.82 3.34
N TYR A 48 -3.85 4.08 3.62
CA TYR A 48 -3.05 4.90 2.70
C TYR A 48 -1.58 4.48 2.64
N PHE A 49 -1.08 3.72 3.63
CA PHE A 49 0.29 3.21 3.60
C PHE A 49 0.52 2.24 2.42
N PHE A 50 -0.52 1.55 1.97
CA PHE A 50 -0.45 0.67 0.80
C PHE A 50 -0.12 1.43 -0.50
N PRO A 51 -0.96 2.39 -0.96
CA PRO A 51 -0.67 3.17 -2.16
C PRO A 51 0.58 4.04 -2.02
N ILE A 52 0.86 4.60 -0.84
CA ILE A 52 2.08 5.40 -0.61
C ILE A 52 3.34 4.52 -0.75
N GLY A 53 3.34 3.33 -0.16
CA GLY A 53 4.44 2.37 -0.28
C GLY A 53 4.67 1.95 -1.73
N LEU A 54 3.60 1.68 -2.48
CA LEU A 54 3.67 1.38 -3.91
C LEU A 54 4.24 2.55 -4.73
N LEU A 55 3.83 3.79 -4.45
CA LEU A 55 4.35 4.97 -5.15
C LEU A 55 5.85 5.16 -4.90
N ILE A 56 6.31 5.01 -3.65
CA ILE A 56 7.73 5.10 -3.31
C ILE A 56 8.52 4.03 -4.07
N MET A 57 8.05 2.79 -4.08
CA MET A 57 8.70 1.71 -4.83
C MET A 57 8.71 1.99 -6.34
N ALA A 58 7.60 2.46 -6.92
CA ALA A 58 7.51 2.80 -8.33
C ALA A 58 8.51 3.91 -8.70
N ILE A 59 8.58 5.00 -7.91
CA ILE A 59 9.53 6.09 -8.13
C ILE A 59 10.97 5.57 -8.12
N VAL A 60 11.31 4.70 -7.16
CA VAL A 60 12.65 4.11 -7.08
C VAL A 60 12.95 3.26 -8.33
N ILE A 61 12.01 2.43 -8.76
CA ILE A 61 12.18 1.58 -9.95
C ILE A 61 12.32 2.41 -11.22
N TYR A 62 11.51 3.45 -11.43
CA TYR A 62 11.55 4.30 -12.63
C TYR A 62 12.73 5.27 -12.66
N THR A 63 13.29 5.63 -11.51
CA THR A 63 14.48 6.48 -11.44
C THR A 63 15.76 5.69 -11.73
N PHE A 64 15.75 4.37 -11.50
CA PHE A 64 16.90 3.50 -11.67
C PHE A 64 17.29 3.07 -13.10
N PRO A 65 16.41 3.01 -14.14
CA PRO A 65 16.78 2.42 -15.44
C PRO A 65 17.62 3.37 -16.31
N ASN A 66 17.75 4.66 -15.94
CA ASN A 66 18.26 5.68 -16.85
C ASN A 66 19.69 6.20 -16.53
N ARG A 67 20.54 5.36 -15.94
CA ARG A 67 21.99 5.64 -15.78
C ARG A 67 22.87 4.47 -16.27
N LEU A 68 22.60 3.98 -17.48
CA LEU A 68 23.53 3.16 -18.25
C LEU A 68 24.27 4.05 -19.26
#